data_AF-A0AAV5UBK3-F1
#
_entry.id   AF-A0AAV5UBK3-F1
#
_cell.length_a   1.000
_cell.length_b   1.000
_cell.length_c   1.000
_cell.angle_alpha   90.00
_cell.angle_beta   90.00
_cell.angle_gamma   90.00
#
_symmetry.space_group_name_H-M   'P 1'
#
loop_
_entity.id
_entity.type
_entity.pdbx_description
1 polymer ?
#
loop_
_entity_poly.entity_id
_entity_poly.type
_entity_poly.pdbx_seq_one_letter_code
_entity_poly.pdbx_strand_id
1 'polypeptide(L)'
;AKTSIPRQFKLRNFDYGKIASIFAYQNEKLVGMVHVRYTKDPDHLDSSSFLCPDHIGSPLKYPRAEELLPTMESRRKTVMTELCKFLLEYRPLESPLYPFNCEDRMSIWLRIKPDHQDDLKPNDGQLVVLFISNFSILQVGSEIYEKSKVQISSGASLPHSVWIHDADLDPLA
;
A
#
# COMPACT_ATOMS: atom_id res chain seq x y z
N ALA A 1 -10.07 0.05 10.68
CA ALA A 1 -10.19 -0.30 12.11
C ALA A 1 -10.53 0.95 12.93
N LYS A 2 -11.66 0.97 13.63
CA LYS A 2 -11.96 2.02 14.61
C LYS A 2 -11.05 1.80 15.83
N THR A 3 -10.20 2.76 16.17
CA THR A 3 -9.42 2.70 17.40
C THR A 3 -10.31 3.13 18.56
N SER A 4 -10.30 2.40 19.66
CA SER A 4 -11.04 2.77 20.88
C SER A 4 -10.54 4.09 21.48
N ILE A 5 -9.30 4.46 21.19
CA ILE A 5 -8.68 5.73 21.58
C ILE A 5 -8.63 6.66 20.36
N PRO A 6 -9.25 7.85 20.43
CA PRO A 6 -9.17 8.85 19.37
C PRO A 6 -7.73 9.25 19.07
N ARG A 7 -7.45 9.55 17.80
CA ARG A 7 -6.19 10.13 17.35
C ARG A 7 -6.33 11.64 17.26
N GLN A 8 -5.40 12.37 17.87
CA GLN A 8 -5.30 13.82 17.74
C GLN A 8 -4.16 14.14 16.78
N PHE A 9 -4.41 15.00 15.80
CA PHE A 9 -3.40 15.43 14.83
C PHE A 9 -3.03 16.88 15.09
N LYS A 10 -1.73 17.16 15.28
CA LYS A 10 -1.20 18.53 15.33
C LYS A 10 -0.44 18.80 14.05
N LEU A 11 -0.73 19.94 13.42
CA LEU A 11 -0.16 20.33 12.14
C LEU A 11 0.74 21.55 12.32
N ARG A 12 1.92 21.51 11.70
CA ARG A 12 2.86 22.63 11.62
C ARG A 12 3.23 22.87 10.16
N ASN A 13 3.02 24.09 9.69
CA ASN A 13 3.37 24.48 8.33
C ASN A 13 4.71 25.22 8.31
N PHE A 14 5.48 24.97 7.26
CA PHE A 14 6.78 25.59 6.98
C PHE A 14 6.80 26.05 5.52
N ASP A 15 7.79 26.87 5.17
CA ASP A 15 8.03 27.33 3.80
C ASP A 15 6.76 27.84 3.10
N TYR A 16 6.09 28.81 3.74
CA TYR A 16 4.86 29.42 3.22
C TYR A 16 3.73 28.42 2.91
N GLY A 17 3.69 27.28 3.60
CA GLY A 17 2.67 26.25 3.42
C GLY A 17 3.06 25.15 2.42
N LYS A 18 4.25 25.20 1.82
CA LYS A 18 4.75 24.15 0.93
C LYS A 18 5.13 22.88 1.68
N ILE A 19 5.39 22.96 2.98
CA ILE A 19 5.71 21.79 3.81
C ILE A 19 4.78 21.75 5.01
N ALA A 20 4.13 20.61 5.24
CA ALA A 20 3.35 20.32 6.42
C ALA A 20 4.00 19.18 7.22
N SER A 21 4.22 19.39 8.51
CA SER A 21 4.55 18.32 9.46
C SER A 21 3.32 18.01 10.29
N ILE A 22 2.89 16.75 10.26
CA ILE A 22 1.71 16.27 10.97
C ILE A 22 2.18 15.29 12.04
N PHE A 23 1.79 15.55 13.27
CA PHE A 23 2.11 14.77 14.46
C PHE A 23 0.83 14.10 14.97
N ALA A 24 0.82 12.77 15.01
CA ALA A 24 -0.30 11.99 15.50
C ALA A 24 -0.08 11.61 16.97
N TYR A 25 -1.06 11.90 17.82
CA TYR A 25 -1.05 11.58 19.24
C TYR A 25 -2.20 10.64 19.62
N GLN A 26 -1.94 9.72 20.54
CA GLN A 26 -2.95 8.93 21.24
C GLN A 26 -2.65 8.94 22.73
N ASN A 27 -3.64 9.29 23.55
CA ASN A 27 -3.46 9.46 25.00
C ASN A 27 -2.24 10.35 25.33
N GLU A 28 -2.16 11.50 24.66
CA GLU A 28 -1.08 12.50 24.77
C GLU A 28 0.32 12.02 24.35
N LYS A 29 0.49 10.76 23.94
CA LYS A 29 1.77 10.21 23.43
C LYS A 29 1.84 10.33 21.92
N LEU A 30 3.01 10.74 21.41
CA LEU A 30 3.30 10.78 19.98
C LEU A 30 3.37 9.34 19.45
N VAL A 31 2.53 9.00 18.47
CA VAL A 31 2.47 7.67 17.85
C VAL A 31 2.87 7.66 16.37
N GLY A 32 3.05 8.83 15.77
CA GLY A 32 3.47 8.94 14.38
C GLY A 32 3.77 10.38 13.98
N MET A 33 4.60 10.52 12.96
CA MET A 33 4.97 11.79 12.36
C MET A 33 5.06 11.60 10.85
N VAL A 34 4.52 12.55 10.10
CA VAL A 34 4.67 12.61 8.64
C VAL A 34 5.04 14.02 8.22
N HIS A 35 5.91 14.11 7.21
CA HIS A 35 6.25 15.34 6.53
C HIS A 35 5.74 15.25 5.10
N VAL A 36 4.93 16.21 4.70
CA VAL A 36 4.37 16.31 3.35
C VAL A 36 4.95 17.56 2.71
N ARG A 37 5.49 17.42 1.51
CA ARG A 37 5.90 18.55 0.67
C ARG A 37 4.94 18.64 -0.51
N TYR A 38 4.36 19.81 -0.69
CA TYR A 38 3.53 20.17 -1.82
C TYR A 38 4.38 20.98 -2.79
N THR A 39 4.42 20.56 -4.05
CA THR A 39 5.17 21.28 -5.08
C THR A 39 4.43 21.20 -6.41
N LYS A 40 4.57 22.26 -7.21
CA LYS A 40 4.24 22.26 -8.64
C LYS A 40 5.49 22.37 -9.50
N ASP A 41 6.66 22.38 -8.86
CA ASP A 41 7.95 22.47 -9.51
C ASP A 41 8.23 21.17 -10.27
N PRO A 42 8.32 21.22 -11.61
CA PRO A 42 8.60 20.03 -12.41
C PRO A 42 9.96 19.40 -12.08
N ASP A 43 10.93 20.14 -11.53
CA ASP A 43 12.23 19.58 -11.13
C ASP A 43 12.12 18.61 -9.93
N HIS A 44 10.97 18.64 -9.23
CA HIS A 44 10.64 17.73 -8.14
C HIS A 44 9.65 16.63 -8.52
N LEU A 45 9.14 16.67 -9.75
CA LEU A 45 8.27 15.64 -10.32
C LEU A 45 9.15 14.80 -11.25
N ASP A 46 9.40 13.54 -10.89
CA ASP A 46 10.18 12.65 -11.76
C ASP A 46 9.49 12.57 -13.14
N SER A 47 10.19 13.05 -14.17
CA SER A 47 9.73 13.10 -15.56
C SER A 47 10.05 11.81 -16.31
N SER A 48 10.61 10.81 -15.63
CA SER A 48 10.83 9.48 -16.16
C SER A 48 9.52 8.89 -16.68
N SER A 49 9.50 8.49 -17.96
CA SER A 49 8.44 7.64 -18.50
C SER A 49 8.56 6.24 -17.91
N PHE A 50 8.12 6.06 -16.66
CA PHE A 50 7.98 4.73 -16.09
C PHE A 50 6.86 4.01 -16.84
N LEU A 51 7.25 3.22 -17.83
CA LEU A 51 6.32 2.33 -18.50
C LEU A 51 6.03 1.16 -17.55
N CYS A 52 4.74 0.86 -17.36
CA CYS A 52 4.33 -0.37 -16.71
C CYS A 52 5.02 -1.55 -17.43
N PRO A 53 5.71 -2.45 -16.71
CA PRO A 53 6.44 -3.53 -17.37
C PRO A 53 5.52 -4.37 -18.27
N ASP A 54 5.94 -4.60 -19.53
CA ASP A 54 5.11 -5.27 -20.56
C ASP A 54 4.64 -6.68 -20.18
N HIS A 55 5.34 -7.35 -19.25
CA HIS A 55 4.96 -8.67 -18.77
C HIS A 55 3.76 -8.64 -17.81
N ILE A 56 3.36 -7.48 -17.31
CA ILE A 56 2.18 -7.29 -16.45
C ILE A 56 0.95 -7.24 -17.36
N GLY A 57 0.27 -8.38 -17.49
CA GLY A 57 -0.98 -8.48 -18.25
C GLY A 57 -2.17 -7.83 -17.55
N SER A 58 -3.32 -7.80 -18.23
CA SER A 58 -4.59 -7.33 -17.66
C SER A 58 -4.92 -8.00 -16.31
N PRO A 59 -5.46 -7.27 -15.31
CA PRO A 59 -5.84 -7.82 -14.01
C PRO A 59 -6.84 -8.98 -14.12
N LEU A 60 -7.65 -9.01 -15.18
CA LEU A 60 -8.64 -10.06 -15.43
C LEU A 60 -8.02 -11.44 -15.69
N LYS A 61 -6.72 -11.49 -16.04
CA LYS A 61 -5.99 -12.75 -16.24
C LYS A 61 -5.55 -13.41 -14.94
N TYR A 62 -5.62 -12.71 -13.82
CA TYR A 62 -5.13 -13.18 -12.52
C TYR A 62 -6.29 -13.42 -11.56
N PRO A 63 -6.27 -14.51 -10.79
CA PRO A 63 -7.34 -14.82 -9.85
C PRO A 63 -7.37 -13.82 -8.70
N ARG A 64 -8.55 -13.65 -8.10
CA ARG A 64 -8.68 -12.89 -6.84
C ARG A 64 -8.10 -13.67 -5.67
N ALA A 65 -7.63 -12.96 -4.65
CA ALA A 65 -7.17 -13.55 -3.40
C ALA A 65 -8.16 -14.57 -2.83
N GLU A 66 -9.46 -14.23 -2.84
CA GLU A 66 -10.56 -15.07 -2.36
C GLU A 66 -10.66 -16.40 -3.12
N GLU A 67 -10.37 -16.39 -4.42
CA GLU A 67 -10.38 -17.59 -5.28
C GLU A 67 -9.17 -18.50 -5.02
N LEU A 68 -8.08 -17.93 -4.47
CA LEU A 68 -6.87 -18.67 -4.10
C LEU A 68 -6.93 -19.25 -2.69
N LEU A 69 -7.78 -18.72 -1.78
CA LEU A 69 -7.88 -19.21 -0.40
C LEU A 69 -8.09 -20.73 -0.25
N PRO A 70 -8.86 -21.42 -1.11
CA PRO A 70 -9.02 -22.87 -1.02
C PRO A 70 -7.75 -23.66 -1.31
N THR A 71 -6.83 -23.10 -2.10
CA THR A 71 -5.59 -23.78 -2.53
C THR A 71 -4.40 -23.49 -1.61
N MET A 72 -4.57 -22.54 -0.66
CA MET A 72 -3.54 -22.16 0.30
C MET A 72 -3.64 -22.98 1.58
N GLU A 73 -2.49 -23.18 2.24
CA GLU A 73 -2.39 -23.88 3.52
C GLU A 73 -1.75 -22.98 4.60
N SER A 74 -2.02 -23.33 5.86
CA SER A 74 -1.33 -22.81 7.04
C SER A 74 -1.31 -21.27 7.14
N ARG A 75 -0.18 -20.68 7.54
CA ARG A 75 0.01 -19.24 7.76
C ARG A 75 -0.36 -18.39 6.54
N ARG A 76 -0.07 -18.88 5.32
CA ARG A 76 -0.38 -18.16 4.08
C ARG A 76 -1.88 -17.97 3.90
N LYS A 77 -2.66 -19.02 4.17
CA LYS A 77 -4.13 -18.92 4.16
C LYS A 77 -4.63 -17.92 5.19
N THR A 78 -4.08 -17.92 6.41
CA THR A 78 -4.46 -16.98 7.47
C THR A 78 -4.18 -15.53 7.06
N VAL A 79 -2.97 -15.24 6.59
CA VAL A 79 -2.59 -13.89 6.13
C VAL A 79 -3.49 -13.45 4.98
N MET A 80 -3.66 -14.30 3.97
CA MET A 80 -4.51 -13.97 2.81
C MET A 80 -5.98 -13.77 3.22
N THR A 81 -6.49 -14.54 4.18
CA THR A 81 -7.86 -14.36 4.70
C THR A 81 -8.03 -13.00 5.37
N GLU A 82 -7.04 -12.53 6.14
CA GLU A 82 -7.07 -11.19 6.72
C GLU A 82 -6.97 -10.11 5.64
N LEU A 83 -6.12 -10.28 4.62
CA LEU A 83 -6.03 -9.36 3.49
C LEU A 83 -7.36 -9.21 2.76
N CYS A 84 -8.09 -10.31 2.54
CA CYS A 84 -9.42 -10.27 1.90
C CYS A 84 -10.48 -9.51 2.72
N LYS A 85 -10.25 -9.20 4.00
CA LYS A 85 -11.19 -8.38 4.80
C LYS A 85 -11.02 -6.87 4.58
N PHE A 86 -9.93 -6.45 3.94
CA PHE A 86 -9.71 -5.04 3.63
C PHE A 86 -10.56 -4.57 2.45
N LEU A 87 -10.60 -3.25 2.26
CA LEU A 87 -11.34 -2.56 1.19
C LEU A 87 -10.70 -2.76 -0.19
N LEU A 88 -9.61 -3.51 -0.29
CA LEU A 88 -8.86 -3.73 -1.53
C LEU A 88 -9.18 -5.11 -2.10
N GLU A 89 -9.50 -5.14 -3.39
CA GLU A 89 -9.37 -6.34 -4.20
C GLU A 89 -7.88 -6.57 -4.44
N TYR A 90 -7.43 -7.80 -4.16
CA TYR A 90 -6.03 -8.20 -4.27
C TYR A 90 -5.92 -9.34 -5.28
N ARG A 91 -5.08 -9.17 -6.32
CA ARG A 91 -4.76 -10.24 -7.27
C ARG A 91 -3.24 -10.39 -7.37
N PRO A 92 -2.65 -11.45 -6.79
CA PRO A 92 -1.22 -11.66 -6.89
C PRO A 92 -0.85 -12.07 -8.31
N LEU A 93 0.19 -11.44 -8.84
CA LEU A 93 0.83 -11.81 -10.11
C LEU A 93 2.15 -12.55 -9.80
N GLU A 94 2.99 -11.96 -8.96
CA GLU A 94 4.29 -12.51 -8.57
C GLU A 94 4.47 -12.45 -7.06
N SER A 95 5.19 -13.44 -6.54
CA SER A 95 5.52 -13.60 -5.12
C SER A 95 6.85 -14.32 -5.02
N PRO A 96 7.73 -13.95 -4.06
CA PRO A 96 8.96 -14.69 -3.79
C PRO A 96 8.73 -16.17 -3.42
N LEU A 97 7.52 -16.54 -2.99
CA LEU A 97 7.16 -17.92 -2.64
C LEU A 97 6.59 -18.74 -3.81
N TYR A 98 6.40 -18.15 -5.00
CA TYR A 98 5.99 -18.93 -6.16
C TYR A 98 7.15 -19.82 -6.65
N PRO A 99 6.90 -21.11 -6.96
CA PRO A 99 7.95 -22.08 -7.25
C PRO A 99 8.76 -21.79 -8.51
N PHE A 100 8.25 -20.93 -9.40
CA PHE A 100 8.91 -20.54 -10.65
C PHE A 100 9.45 -19.11 -10.63
N ASN A 101 9.31 -18.39 -9.51
CA ASN A 101 9.84 -17.04 -9.38
C ASN A 101 11.25 -17.09 -8.75
N CYS A 102 12.27 -16.84 -9.56
CA CYS A 102 13.64 -16.73 -9.08
C CYS A 102 13.92 -15.39 -8.37
N GLU A 103 13.09 -14.39 -8.64
CA GLU A 103 13.29 -13.03 -8.17
C GLU A 103 12.69 -12.81 -6.77
N ASP A 104 13.38 -12.01 -5.96
CA ASP A 104 12.88 -11.54 -4.66
C ASP A 104 11.97 -10.31 -4.86
N ARG A 105 10.93 -10.51 -5.68
CA ARG A 105 9.98 -9.47 -6.08
C ARG A 105 8.53 -9.92 -5.91
N MET A 106 7.66 -8.95 -5.69
CA MET A 106 6.22 -9.12 -5.60
C MET A 106 5.53 -8.13 -6.53
N SER A 107 4.61 -8.63 -7.35
CA SER A 107 3.78 -7.84 -8.26
C SER A 107 2.33 -8.19 -7.97
N ILE A 108 1.50 -7.19 -7.72
CA ILE A 108 0.11 -7.37 -7.31
C ILE A 108 -0.75 -6.34 -8.04
N TRP A 109 -1.91 -6.76 -8.53
CA TRP A 109 -2.98 -5.85 -8.90
C TRP A 109 -3.83 -5.52 -7.67
N LEU A 110 -3.94 -4.23 -7.37
CA LEU A 110 -4.73 -3.71 -6.26
C LEU A 110 -5.74 -2.71 -6.81
N ARG A 111 -6.99 -2.79 -6.33
CA ARG A 111 -8.01 -1.75 -6.53
C ARG A 111 -8.95 -1.71 -5.34
N ILE A 112 -9.64 -0.59 -5.12
CA ILE A 112 -10.75 -0.56 -4.15
C ILE A 112 -11.86 -1.50 -4.65
N LYS A 113 -12.41 -2.32 -3.76
CA LYS A 113 -13.47 -3.26 -4.14
C LYS A 113 -14.70 -2.49 -4.63
N PRO A 114 -15.43 -3.03 -5.62
CA PRO A 114 -16.58 -2.34 -6.21
C PRO A 114 -17.65 -1.89 -5.20
N ASP A 115 -17.87 -2.67 -4.15
CA ASP A 115 -18.84 -2.38 -3.08
C ASP A 115 -18.45 -1.22 -2.15
N HIS A 116 -17.25 -0.66 -2.33
CA HIS A 116 -16.75 0.51 -1.60
C HIS A 116 -16.45 1.70 -2.52
N GLN A 117 -16.71 1.60 -3.83
CA GLN A 117 -16.41 2.67 -4.77
C GLN A 117 -17.38 3.86 -4.64
N ASP A 118 -18.63 3.60 -4.23
CA ASP A 118 -19.64 4.65 -4.00
C ASP A 118 -19.26 5.61 -2.84
N ASP A 119 -18.36 5.19 -1.94
CA ASP A 119 -17.86 6.01 -0.84
C ASP A 119 -16.72 6.96 -1.27
N LEU A 120 -16.17 6.77 -2.47
CA LEU A 120 -15.02 7.53 -2.97
C LEU A 120 -15.45 8.74 -3.79
N LYS A 121 -14.63 9.78 -3.72
CA LYS A 121 -14.73 10.96 -4.58
C LYS A 121 -13.58 10.95 -5.59
N PRO A 122 -13.75 11.58 -6.77
CA PRO A 122 -12.68 11.68 -7.76
C PRO A 122 -11.37 12.30 -7.21
N ASN A 123 -11.46 13.16 -6.19
CA ASN A 123 -10.30 13.78 -5.55
C ASN A 123 -9.68 12.95 -4.41
N ASP A 124 -10.18 11.75 -4.13
CA ASP A 124 -9.63 10.85 -3.11
C ASP A 124 -8.45 10.01 -3.61
N GLY A 125 -8.07 10.11 -4.89
CA GLY A 125 -7.05 9.25 -5.50
C GLY A 125 -5.71 9.27 -4.78
N GLN A 126 -5.25 10.44 -4.33
CA GLN A 126 -4.02 10.55 -3.52
C GLN A 126 -4.13 9.79 -2.19
N LEU A 127 -5.29 9.86 -1.53
CA LEU A 127 -5.54 9.14 -0.27
C LEU A 127 -5.54 7.63 -0.50
N VAL A 128 -6.17 7.19 -1.58
CA VAL A 128 -6.23 5.78 -1.98
C VAL A 128 -4.83 5.25 -2.30
N VAL A 129 -4.03 5.99 -3.08
CA VAL A 129 -2.66 5.58 -3.42
C VAL A 129 -1.77 5.55 -2.17
N LEU A 130 -1.88 6.53 -1.26
CA LEU A 130 -1.15 6.50 0.01
C LEU A 130 -1.55 5.30 0.86
N PHE A 131 -2.84 4.95 0.92
CA PHE A 131 -3.30 3.75 1.61
C PHE A 131 -2.73 2.46 0.99
N ILE A 132 -2.78 2.34 -0.34
CA ILE A 132 -2.27 1.19 -1.10
C ILE A 132 -0.75 1.05 -0.93
N SER A 133 0.00 2.15 -0.94
CA SER A 133 1.48 2.15 -0.90
C SER A 133 2.07 1.44 0.32
N ASN A 134 1.33 1.39 1.43
CA ASN A 134 1.77 0.74 2.66
C ASN A 134 1.10 -0.64 2.88
N PHE A 135 0.16 -1.04 2.02
CA PHE A 135 -0.68 -2.22 2.23
C PHE A 135 0.10 -3.53 2.14
N SER A 136 0.91 -3.70 1.10
CA SER A 136 1.60 -4.96 0.78
C SER A 136 3.11 -4.92 0.96
N ILE A 137 3.70 -3.79 1.34
CA ILE A 137 5.16 -3.63 1.37
C ILE A 137 5.84 -4.54 2.40
N LEU A 138 5.19 -4.82 3.53
CA LEU A 138 5.72 -5.77 4.52
C LEU A 138 5.55 -7.23 4.08
N GLN A 139 4.65 -7.50 3.13
CA GLN A 139 4.38 -8.85 2.66
C GLN A 139 5.54 -9.38 1.83
N VAL A 140 6.07 -8.60 0.88
CA VAL A 140 7.23 -9.02 0.07
C VAL A 140 8.44 -9.35 0.95
N GLY A 141 8.74 -8.50 1.94
CA GLY A 141 9.81 -8.77 2.89
C GLY A 141 9.57 -10.06 3.68
N SER A 142 8.34 -10.26 4.18
CA SER A 142 7.99 -11.47 4.93
C SER A 142 8.17 -12.75 4.11
N GLU A 143 7.79 -12.71 2.84
CA GLU A 143 7.91 -13.83 1.91
C GLU A 143 9.37 -14.16 1.55
N ILE A 144 10.24 -13.15 1.40
CA ILE A 144 11.69 -13.34 1.17
C ILE A 144 12.35 -14.02 2.38
N TYR A 145 12.02 -13.57 3.60
CA TYR A 145 12.54 -14.20 4.82
C TYR A 145 12.04 -15.64 4.97
N GLU A 146 10.76 -15.90 4.66
CA GLU A 146 10.20 -17.25 4.67
C GLU A 146 10.90 -18.16 3.64
N LYS A 147 11.11 -17.68 2.41
CA LYS A 147 11.92 -18.37 1.37
C LYS A 147 13.32 -18.73 1.89
N SER A 148 13.90 -17.85 2.70
CA SER A 148 15.21 -18.02 3.34
C SER A 148 15.18 -18.81 4.65
N LYS A 149 14.02 -19.36 5.05
CA LYS A 149 13.80 -20.11 6.31
C LYS A 149 14.09 -19.30 7.57
N VAL A 150 13.98 -17.98 7.49
CA VAL A 150 14.12 -17.08 8.63
C VAL A 150 12.76 -16.86 9.27
N GLN A 151 12.65 -17.18 10.56
CA GLN A 151 11.40 -17.00 11.30
C GLN A 151 11.23 -15.54 11.74
N ILE A 152 10.23 -14.87 11.20
CA ILE A 152 9.79 -13.55 11.67
C ILE A 152 8.81 -13.73 12.83
N SER A 153 9.18 -13.22 14.01
CA SER A 153 8.32 -13.18 15.20
C SER A 153 7.47 -11.91 15.29
N SER A 154 7.94 -10.80 14.74
CA SER A 154 7.23 -9.52 14.68
C SER A 154 7.71 -8.66 13.51
N GLY A 155 6.86 -7.74 13.07
CA GLY A 155 7.18 -6.76 12.03
C GLY A 155 6.55 -5.42 12.38
N ALA A 156 7.26 -4.34 12.08
CA ALA A 156 6.78 -2.98 12.21
C ALA A 156 7.26 -2.18 10.99
N SER A 157 6.38 -1.33 10.45
CA SER A 157 6.81 -0.33 9.48
C SER A 157 7.61 0.75 10.21
N LEU A 158 8.76 1.12 9.67
CA LEU A 158 9.64 2.16 10.20
C LEU A 158 9.38 3.45 9.37
N PRO A 159 10.34 4.13 8.71
CA PRO A 159 10.00 5.14 7.71
C PRO A 159 9.32 4.54 6.49
N HIS A 160 8.20 5.14 6.09
CA HIS A 160 7.57 4.96 4.77
C HIS A 160 7.67 6.30 4.03
N SER A 161 8.07 6.27 2.76
CA SER A 161 8.20 7.46 1.93
C SER A 161 7.51 7.23 0.60
N VAL A 162 6.75 8.22 0.16
CA VAL A 162 5.96 8.15 -1.07
C VAL A 162 6.21 9.42 -1.87
N TRP A 163 6.45 9.25 -3.16
CA TRP A 163 6.51 10.31 -4.15
C TRP A 163 5.34 10.11 -5.10
N ILE A 164 4.51 11.14 -5.25
CA ILE A 164 3.35 11.11 -6.13
C ILE A 164 3.71 11.91 -7.37
N HIS A 165 3.77 11.23 -8.51
CA HIS A 165 4.22 11.79 -9.79
C HIS A 165 3.08 12.28 -10.67
N ASP A 166 1.86 11.78 -10.43
CA ASP A 166 0.65 12.20 -11.12
C ASP A 166 -0.27 12.95 -10.15
N ALA A 167 -0.67 14.17 -10.51
CA ALA A 167 -1.55 14.99 -9.71
C ALA A 167 -3.03 14.62 -9.89
N ASP A 168 -3.39 14.02 -11.03
CA ASP A 168 -4.76 13.78 -11.48
C ASP A 168 -5.15 12.30 -11.30
N LEU A 169 -4.83 11.75 -10.14
CA LEU A 169 -5.18 10.38 -9.76
C LEU A 169 -6.70 10.29 -9.52
N ASP A 170 -7.42 9.66 -10.43
CA ASP A 170 -8.81 9.26 -10.23
C ASP A 170 -8.87 7.81 -9.70
N PRO A 171 -9.36 7.56 -8.47
CA PRO A 171 -9.45 6.21 -7.93
C PRO A 171 -10.55 5.35 -8.57
N LEU A 172 -11.37 5.92 -9.46
CA LEU A 172 -12.49 5.26 -10.14
C LEU A 172 -12.22 4.99 -11.63
N ALA A 173 -11.09 5.45 -12.16
CA ALA A 173 -10.69 5.27 -13.57
C ALA A 173 -10.25 3.84 -13.90
#